data_AF-A0A965X444-F1
#
_entry.id   AF-A0A965X444-F1
#
_cell.length_a   1.000
_cell.length_b   1.000
_cell.length_c   1.000
_cell.angle_alpha   90.00
_cell.angle_beta   90.00
_cell.angle_gamma   90.00
#
_symmetry.space_group_name_H-M   'P 1'
#
loop_
_entity.id
_entity.type
_entity.pdbx_description
1 polymer ?
#
loop_
_entity_poly.entity_id
_entity_poly.type
_entity_poly.pdbx_seq_one_letter_code
_entity_poly.pdbx_strand_id
1 'polypeptide(L)'
;MQTSPCRFCGSTNLGAGYQMGNAQLYPDLYAYHSASSGSVVEHVFCKDCGRILFSRVQTPALFPQYGAARQEALLDDLDRHGILLCNESPELPSLCGLGYSMENIIGLIEQKKAFYCKAYQKRSTYLSVQAYQHLNRCRAKRPLSEQARTILRAMAGKPAVDKEELRVSLPLEKKEFDRAFDRLLEDLFITAIGGKRLNPNWYGYLYCTCEVWMQGVPGLHLMGDSRAVLRALFGPGMPEKAFSALCGKEGI
;
A
#
# COMPACT_ATOMS: atom_id res chain seq x y z
N MET A 1 34.79 -0.39 14.79
CA MET A 1 34.47 0.05 13.41
C MET A 1 35.73 -0.19 12.59
N GLN A 2 35.79 -1.25 11.78
CA GLN A 2 36.90 -1.43 10.84
C GLN A 2 36.70 -0.43 9.71
N THR A 3 37.35 0.72 9.80
CA THR A 3 37.25 1.77 8.79
C THR A 3 38.24 1.49 7.69
N SER A 4 37.74 1.15 6.50
CA SER A 4 38.53 1.17 5.28
C SER A 4 39.02 2.60 5.00
N PRO A 5 40.19 2.77 4.35
CA PRO A 5 40.66 4.09 3.93
C PRO A 5 39.63 4.79 3.03
N CYS A 6 39.70 6.11 2.96
CA CYS A 6 38.92 6.92 2.05
C CYS A 6 39.10 6.38 0.62
N ARG A 7 38.00 5.87 0.02
CA ARG A 7 38.00 5.32 -1.34
C ARG A 7 38.38 6.32 -2.44
N PHE A 8 38.50 7.61 -2.11
CA PHE A 8 38.78 8.68 -3.07
C PHE A 8 40.22 9.21 -3.01
N CYS A 9 40.84 9.24 -1.83
CA CYS A 9 42.21 9.77 -1.67
C CYS A 9 43.14 8.85 -0.87
N GLY A 10 42.67 7.70 -0.41
CA GLY A 10 43.47 6.75 0.39
C GLY A 10 43.69 7.17 1.85
N SER A 11 43.23 8.35 2.27
CA SER A 11 43.41 8.83 3.64
C SER A 11 42.65 7.99 4.68
N THR A 12 43.25 7.78 5.83
CA THR A 12 42.62 7.17 7.02
C THR A 12 42.05 8.21 7.99
N ASN A 13 42.19 9.51 7.70
CA ASN A 13 41.70 10.60 8.53
C ASN A 13 40.19 10.81 8.31
N LEU A 14 39.38 10.00 8.97
CA LEU A 14 37.93 10.01 8.86
C LEU A 14 37.28 10.74 10.05
N GLY A 15 36.13 11.36 9.79
CA GLY A 15 35.28 12.01 10.79
C GLY A 15 33.84 11.56 10.67
N ALA A 16 33.10 11.73 11.76
CA ALA A 16 31.64 11.64 11.80
C ALA A 16 31.07 13.04 12.07
N GLY A 17 29.97 13.38 11.41
CA GLY A 17 29.32 14.68 11.55
C GLY A 17 27.82 14.60 11.29
N TYR A 18 27.13 15.69 11.59
CA TYR A 18 25.68 15.81 11.53
C TYR A 18 25.30 17.09 10.80
N GLN A 19 24.14 17.10 10.15
CA GLN A 19 23.57 18.32 9.61
C GLN A 19 22.85 19.10 10.71
N MET A 20 22.89 20.43 10.62
CA MET A 20 22.08 21.30 11.47
C MET A 20 20.62 21.30 11.01
N GLY A 21 19.69 21.64 11.91
CA GLY A 21 18.25 21.52 11.71
C GLY A 21 17.73 20.13 12.05
N ASN A 22 16.56 19.74 11.53
CA ASN A 22 15.94 18.47 11.92
C ASN A 22 16.70 17.24 11.38
N ALA A 23 17.50 17.33 10.31
CA ALA A 23 18.48 16.34 9.83
C ALA A 23 18.11 14.84 10.04
N GLN A 24 16.83 14.53 9.91
CA GLN A 24 16.23 13.25 10.27
C GLN A 24 15.67 12.60 9.02
N LEU A 25 15.87 11.29 8.92
CA LEU A 25 15.18 10.46 7.96
C LEU A 25 13.92 9.90 8.62
N TYR A 26 12.76 10.07 7.99
CA TYR A 26 11.49 9.60 8.49
C TYR A 26 11.09 8.29 7.80
N PRO A 27 10.47 7.34 8.52
CA PRO A 27 10.06 6.05 7.97
C PRO A 27 8.89 6.17 6.99
N ASP A 28 8.10 7.24 7.07
CA ASP A 28 6.98 7.50 6.17
C ASP A 28 6.69 9.00 6.01
N LEU A 29 5.82 9.31 5.05
CA LEU A 29 5.39 10.65 4.65
C LEU A 29 4.67 11.45 5.75
N TYR A 30 4.33 10.87 6.89
CA TYR A 30 3.58 11.53 7.96
C TYR A 30 4.36 11.60 9.29
N ALA A 31 5.36 10.74 9.46
CA ALA A 31 6.27 10.78 10.59
C ALA A 31 7.02 12.12 10.72
N TYR A 32 7.15 12.93 9.65
CA TYR A 32 7.85 14.23 9.71
C TYR A 32 7.18 15.27 10.61
N HIS A 33 5.90 15.11 10.93
CA HIS A 33 5.19 15.99 11.86
C HIS A 33 5.60 15.79 13.33
N SER A 34 6.38 14.73 13.62
CA SER A 34 6.88 14.45 14.95
C SER A 34 8.39 14.23 14.90
N ALA A 35 9.16 15.12 15.53
CA ALA A 35 10.62 14.98 15.64
C ALA A 35 11.06 13.70 16.38
N SER A 36 10.15 13.02 17.09
CA SER A 36 10.41 11.72 17.74
C SER A 36 10.22 10.52 16.82
N SER A 37 9.68 10.72 15.61
CA SER A 37 9.39 9.66 14.64
C SER A 37 10.43 9.55 13.53
N GLY A 38 11.46 10.41 13.53
CA GLY A 38 12.58 10.37 12.59
C GLY A 38 13.87 9.88 13.23
N SER A 39 14.80 9.42 12.39
CA SER A 39 16.14 9.02 12.82
C SER A 39 17.19 10.00 12.32
N VAL A 40 18.03 10.50 13.24
CA VAL A 40 19.14 11.41 12.88
C VAL A 40 20.07 10.73 11.89
N VAL A 41 20.44 11.46 10.84
CA VAL A 41 21.42 11.02 9.84
C VAL A 41 22.82 11.42 10.30
N GLU A 42 23.67 10.43 10.51
CA GLU A 42 25.10 10.60 10.74
C GLU A 42 25.84 10.42 9.41
N HIS A 43 26.74 11.36 9.10
CA HIS A 43 27.61 11.31 7.93
C HIS A 43 29.02 10.92 8.33
N VAL A 44 29.60 9.94 7.64
CA VAL A 44 31.03 9.64 7.73
C VAL A 44 31.72 10.28 6.54
N PHE A 45 32.73 11.10 6.79
CA PHE A 45 33.44 11.87 5.76
C PHE A 45 34.95 11.81 5.96
N CYS A 46 35.71 12.02 4.88
CA CYS A 46 37.16 12.18 4.94
C CYS A 46 37.52 13.62 5.30
N LYS A 47 38.32 13.82 6.35
CA LYS A 47 38.74 15.16 6.80
C LYS A 47 39.76 15.80 5.86
N ASP A 48 40.53 15.00 5.12
CA ASP A 48 41.57 15.53 4.23
C ASP A 48 41.02 15.98 2.88
N CYS A 49 40.06 15.24 2.31
CA CYS A 49 39.49 15.57 0.99
C CYS A 49 38.04 16.07 1.05
N GLY A 50 37.43 16.17 2.23
CA GLY A 50 36.09 16.72 2.46
C GLY A 50 34.91 15.88 1.94
N ARG A 51 35.15 14.68 1.38
CA ARG A 51 34.09 13.86 0.77
C ARG A 51 33.31 13.06 1.82
N ILE A 52 31.99 13.07 1.71
CA ILE A 52 31.12 12.11 2.42
C ILE A 52 31.33 10.73 1.81
N LEU A 53 31.70 9.76 2.65
CA LEU A 53 31.94 8.38 2.24
C LEU A 53 30.64 7.58 2.25
N PHE A 54 29.86 7.72 3.33
CA PHE A 54 28.53 7.14 3.49
C PHE A 54 27.76 7.88 4.59
N SER A 55 26.44 7.68 4.61
CA SER A 55 25.53 8.17 5.64
C SER A 55 24.81 6.98 6.27
N ARG A 56 24.45 7.09 7.55
CA ARG A 56 23.62 6.09 8.23
C ARG A 56 22.64 6.76 9.18
N VAL A 57 21.54 6.08 9.44
CA VAL A 57 20.57 6.46 10.47
C VAL A 57 20.97 5.90 11.83
N GLN A 58 20.75 6.65 12.91
CA GLN A 58 21.08 6.20 14.27
C GLN A 58 20.11 5.13 14.81
N THR A 59 18.89 5.09 14.29
CA THR A 59 17.78 4.25 14.78
C THR A 59 17.17 3.46 13.61
N PRO A 60 17.90 2.48 13.05
CA PRO A 60 17.44 1.73 11.89
C PRO A 60 16.15 0.94 12.14
N ALA A 61 15.79 0.66 13.40
CA ALA A 61 14.56 -0.01 13.77
C ALA A 61 13.27 0.80 13.50
N LEU A 62 13.39 2.11 13.23
CA LEU A 62 12.25 2.93 12.78
C LEU A 62 11.80 2.57 11.36
N PHE A 63 12.73 2.11 10.52
CA PHE A 63 12.46 1.79 9.14
C PHE A 63 11.94 0.36 9.02
N PRO A 64 10.85 0.13 8.27
CA PRO A 64 10.33 -1.21 8.06
C PRO A 64 11.41 -2.12 7.47
N GLN A 65 11.74 -3.18 8.20
CA GLN A 65 12.63 -4.24 7.75
C GLN A 65 11.75 -5.34 7.15
N TYR A 66 11.19 -5.10 5.97
CA TYR A 66 10.42 -6.16 5.33
C TYR A 66 11.36 -7.31 4.98
N GLY A 67 11.07 -8.51 5.46
CA GLY A 67 11.78 -9.70 4.98
C GLY A 67 11.42 -9.92 3.51
N ALA A 68 12.35 -9.58 2.60
CA ALA A 68 12.12 -9.65 1.15
C ALA A 68 11.59 -11.02 0.71
N ALA A 69 12.18 -12.11 1.21
CA ALA A 69 11.72 -13.47 0.93
C ALA A 69 10.26 -13.73 1.36
N ARG A 70 9.81 -13.13 2.47
CA ARG A 70 8.43 -13.29 2.95
C ARG A 70 7.44 -12.44 2.17
N GLN A 71 7.88 -11.29 1.65
CA GLN A 71 7.06 -10.49 0.73
C GLN A 71 6.92 -11.15 -0.64
N GLU A 72 7.99 -11.77 -1.14
CA GLU A 72 7.96 -12.56 -2.37
C GLU A 72 7.01 -13.75 -2.23
N ALA A 73 7.09 -14.51 -1.13
CA ALA A 73 6.15 -15.59 -0.86
C ALA A 73 4.68 -15.10 -0.78
N LEU A 74 4.43 -13.96 -0.12
CA LEU A 74 3.09 -13.36 -0.07
C LEU A 74 2.62 -12.92 -1.47
N LEU A 75 3.51 -12.39 -2.30
CA LEU A 75 3.19 -12.01 -3.67
C LEU A 75 2.80 -13.23 -4.50
N ASP A 76 3.57 -14.32 -4.40
CA ASP A 76 3.29 -15.58 -5.08
C ASP A 76 1.93 -16.16 -4.65
N ASP A 77 1.61 -16.11 -3.35
CA ASP A 77 0.29 -16.55 -2.86
C ASP A 77 -0.83 -15.62 -3.35
N LEU A 78 -0.62 -14.30 -3.34
CA LEU A 78 -1.60 -13.33 -3.84
C LEU A 78 -1.85 -13.51 -5.35
N ASP A 79 -0.81 -13.72 -6.14
CA ASP A 79 -0.92 -13.93 -7.58
C ASP A 79 -1.54 -15.29 -7.90
N ARG A 80 -1.21 -16.35 -7.14
CA ARG A 80 -1.81 -17.68 -7.28
C ARG A 80 -3.31 -17.68 -7.01
N HIS A 81 -3.75 -17.01 -5.94
CA HIS A 81 -5.16 -16.99 -5.53
C HIS A 81 -5.96 -15.83 -6.14
N GLY A 82 -5.29 -14.79 -6.64
CA GLY A 82 -5.88 -13.55 -7.14
C GLY A 82 -6.56 -12.67 -6.08
N ILE A 83 -7.00 -13.24 -4.96
CA ILE A 83 -7.72 -12.57 -3.88
C ILE A 83 -7.27 -13.12 -2.52
N LEU A 84 -6.97 -12.24 -1.58
CA LEU A 84 -6.72 -12.57 -0.18
C LEU A 84 -7.59 -11.69 0.72
N LEU A 85 -8.20 -12.28 1.74
CA LEU A 85 -8.89 -11.52 2.79
C LEU A 85 -7.89 -11.08 3.87
N CYS A 86 -8.19 -10.00 4.58
CA CYS A 86 -7.37 -9.61 5.73
C CYS A 86 -7.51 -10.60 6.89
N ASN A 87 -8.73 -11.04 7.16
CA ASN A 87 -9.06 -11.94 8.27
C ASN A 87 -9.52 -13.30 7.75
N GLU A 88 -9.40 -14.33 8.59
CA GLU A 88 -9.82 -15.72 8.30
C GLU A 88 -11.20 -15.83 7.66
N SER A 89 -11.32 -16.79 6.75
CA SER A 89 -12.55 -17.12 6.06
C SER A 89 -12.55 -18.59 5.67
N PRO A 90 -13.69 -19.29 5.77
CA PRO A 90 -13.79 -20.67 5.29
C PRO A 90 -13.76 -20.75 3.74
N GLU A 91 -14.15 -19.67 3.06
CA GLU A 91 -14.34 -19.65 1.59
C GLU A 91 -13.07 -19.25 0.82
N LEU A 92 -12.26 -18.36 1.38
CA LEU A 92 -11.15 -17.73 0.67
C LEU A 92 -9.91 -17.66 1.56
N PRO A 93 -8.71 -17.76 0.96
CA PRO A 93 -7.47 -17.55 1.69
C PRO A 93 -7.42 -16.14 2.30
N SER A 94 -6.72 -16.04 3.43
CA SER A 94 -6.53 -14.77 4.13
C SER A 94 -5.08 -14.58 4.53
N LEU A 95 -4.67 -13.33 4.76
CA LEU A 95 -3.34 -13.01 5.27
C LEU A 95 -3.05 -13.79 6.55
N CYS A 96 -3.92 -13.69 7.55
CA CYS A 96 -3.73 -14.39 8.82
C CYS A 96 -3.69 -15.92 8.66
N GLY A 97 -4.56 -16.48 7.81
CA GLY A 97 -4.62 -17.93 7.58
C GLY A 97 -3.39 -18.49 6.88
N LEU A 98 -2.68 -17.66 6.12
CA LEU A 98 -1.39 -17.99 5.50
C LEU A 98 -0.19 -17.58 6.37
N GLY A 99 -0.43 -17.09 7.60
CA GLY A 99 0.62 -16.68 8.53
C GLY A 99 1.26 -15.33 8.21
N TYR A 100 0.64 -14.48 7.38
CA TYR A 100 1.11 -13.13 7.09
C TYR A 100 0.45 -12.09 8.01
N SER A 101 1.16 -10.99 8.22
CA SER A 101 0.65 -9.83 8.95
C SER A 101 0.29 -8.68 8.00
N MET A 102 -0.38 -7.66 8.55
CA MET A 102 -0.65 -6.42 7.82
C MET A 102 0.64 -5.74 7.34
N GLU A 103 1.73 -5.86 8.09
CA GLU A 103 3.03 -5.31 7.69
C GLU A 103 3.57 -5.94 6.40
N ASN A 104 3.32 -7.24 6.19
CA ASN A 104 3.74 -7.91 4.96
C ASN A 104 3.01 -7.36 3.72
N ILE A 105 1.70 -7.12 3.82
CA ILE A 105 0.90 -6.62 2.69
C ILE A 105 1.14 -5.13 2.41
N ILE A 106 1.49 -4.33 3.42
CA ILE A 106 1.80 -2.90 3.25
C ILE A 106 2.92 -2.70 2.23
N GLY A 107 4.01 -3.47 2.33
CA GLY A 107 5.10 -3.32 1.35
C GLY A 107 4.69 -3.72 -0.08
N LEU A 108 3.76 -4.66 -0.26
CA LEU A 108 3.18 -4.94 -1.58
C LEU A 108 2.27 -3.81 -2.07
N ILE A 109 1.52 -3.16 -1.17
CA ILE A 109 0.69 -1.99 -1.48
C ILE A 109 1.57 -0.82 -1.95
N GLU A 110 2.65 -0.53 -1.23
CA GLU A 110 3.59 0.55 -1.58
C GLU A 110 4.30 0.32 -2.92
N GLN A 111 4.55 -0.95 -3.26
CA GLN A 111 5.10 -1.37 -4.55
C GLN A 111 4.03 -1.49 -5.65
N LYS A 112 2.76 -1.16 -5.37
CA LYS A 112 1.61 -1.31 -6.29
C LYS A 112 1.39 -2.73 -6.81
N LYS A 113 1.79 -3.73 -6.02
CA LYS A 113 1.61 -5.17 -6.30
C LYS A 113 0.32 -5.73 -5.71
N ALA A 114 -0.30 -5.03 -4.77
CA ALA A 114 -1.58 -5.39 -4.17
C ALA A 114 -2.58 -4.24 -4.24
N PHE A 115 -3.82 -4.53 -4.64
CA PHE A 115 -4.92 -3.58 -4.64
C PHE A 115 -5.84 -3.84 -3.44
N TYR A 116 -5.90 -2.91 -2.49
CA TYR A 116 -6.82 -2.98 -1.34
C TYR A 116 -8.24 -2.55 -1.74
N CYS A 117 -9.25 -3.29 -1.31
CA CYS A 117 -10.65 -2.95 -1.51
C CYS A 117 -11.58 -3.55 -0.45
N LYS A 118 -12.88 -3.27 -0.60
CA LYS A 118 -13.97 -3.90 0.17
C LYS A 118 -15.01 -4.58 -0.72
N ALA A 119 -14.64 -4.94 -1.95
CA ALA A 119 -15.58 -5.46 -2.94
C ALA A 119 -16.20 -6.82 -2.55
N TYR A 120 -15.45 -7.68 -1.83
CA TYR A 120 -15.94 -8.98 -1.37
C TYR A 120 -16.65 -8.85 -0.02
N GLN A 121 -17.98 -8.96 -0.01
CA GLN A 121 -18.80 -8.96 1.21
C GLN A 121 -18.52 -7.78 2.17
N LYS A 122 -18.04 -6.64 1.67
CA LYS A 122 -17.62 -5.46 2.46
C LYS A 122 -16.43 -5.71 3.41
N ARG A 123 -15.69 -6.81 3.20
CA ARG A 123 -14.53 -7.19 4.00
C ARG A 123 -13.26 -6.59 3.41
N SER A 124 -12.30 -6.25 4.27
CA SER A 124 -10.95 -5.86 3.86
C SER A 124 -10.31 -6.97 3.03
N THR A 125 -10.04 -6.66 1.76
CA THR A 125 -9.65 -7.62 0.73
C THR A 125 -8.48 -7.04 -0.08
N TYR A 126 -7.55 -7.89 -0.48
CA TYR A 126 -6.44 -7.55 -1.37
C TYR A 126 -6.59 -8.36 -2.65
N LEU A 127 -6.41 -7.69 -3.79
CA LEU A 127 -6.42 -8.32 -5.10
C LEU A 127 -5.00 -8.28 -5.66
N SER A 128 -4.62 -9.32 -6.38
CA SER A 128 -3.47 -9.23 -7.28
C SER A 128 -3.74 -8.16 -8.35
N VAL A 129 -2.67 -7.66 -8.98
CA VAL A 129 -2.80 -6.68 -10.08
C VAL A 129 -3.71 -7.24 -11.19
N GLN A 130 -3.49 -8.49 -11.57
CA GLN A 130 -4.28 -9.18 -12.59
C GLN A 130 -5.76 -9.29 -12.19
N ALA A 131 -6.04 -9.73 -10.97
CA ALA A 131 -7.41 -9.87 -10.48
C ALA A 131 -8.13 -8.52 -10.42
N TYR A 132 -7.46 -7.46 -9.95
CA TYR A 132 -8.02 -6.11 -9.98
C TYR A 132 -8.36 -5.68 -11.41
N GLN A 133 -7.44 -5.84 -12.37
CA GLN A 133 -7.64 -5.39 -13.75
C GLN A 133 -8.81 -6.11 -14.43
N HIS A 134 -8.93 -7.43 -14.28
CA HIS A 134 -10.08 -8.17 -14.79
C HIS A 134 -11.38 -7.81 -14.07
N LEU A 135 -11.35 -7.67 -12.74
CA LEU A 135 -12.54 -7.32 -11.96
C LEU A 135 -13.06 -5.92 -12.32
N ASN A 136 -12.16 -4.96 -12.54
CA ASN A 136 -12.50 -3.62 -12.96
C ASN A 136 -13.09 -3.56 -14.37
N ARG A 137 -12.75 -4.52 -15.26
CA ARG A 137 -13.37 -4.68 -16.58
C ARG A 137 -14.75 -5.33 -16.51
N CYS A 138 -14.93 -6.34 -15.66
CA CYS A 138 -16.21 -7.07 -15.55
C CYS A 138 -17.30 -6.24 -14.87
N ARG A 139 -16.94 -5.38 -13.92
CA ARG A 139 -17.94 -4.67 -13.11
C ARG A 139 -18.44 -3.41 -13.80
N ALA A 140 -19.75 -3.35 -14.00
CA ALA A 140 -20.43 -2.09 -14.28
C ALA A 140 -20.23 -1.11 -13.11
N LYS A 141 -19.71 0.08 -13.42
CA LYS A 141 -19.54 1.15 -12.42
C LYS A 141 -20.91 1.71 -12.05
N ARG A 142 -21.29 1.52 -10.79
CA ARG A 142 -22.55 2.05 -10.25
C ARG A 142 -22.49 3.58 -10.18
N PRO A 143 -23.62 4.29 -10.37
CA PRO A 143 -23.66 5.74 -10.19
C PRO A 143 -23.19 6.14 -8.78
N LEU A 144 -22.26 7.09 -8.72
CA LEU A 144 -21.74 7.63 -7.47
C LEU A 144 -22.76 8.58 -6.82
N SER A 145 -22.95 8.45 -5.51
CA SER A 145 -23.65 9.45 -4.70
C SER A 145 -22.88 10.77 -4.69
N GLU A 146 -23.54 11.87 -4.34
CA GLU A 146 -22.90 13.19 -4.25
C GLU A 146 -21.73 13.19 -3.25
N GLN A 147 -21.90 12.55 -2.08
CA GLN A 147 -20.86 12.44 -1.07
C GLN A 147 -19.63 11.68 -1.59
N ALA A 148 -19.84 10.58 -2.33
CA ALA A 148 -18.75 9.81 -2.92
C ALA A 148 -18.00 10.62 -4.00
N ARG A 149 -18.72 11.42 -4.80
CA ARG A 149 -18.11 12.35 -5.78
C ARG A 149 -17.30 13.44 -5.08
N THR A 150 -17.80 14.00 -3.98
CA THR A 150 -17.08 14.99 -3.17
C THR A 150 -15.77 14.44 -2.64
N ILE A 151 -15.78 13.23 -2.07
CA ILE A 151 -14.56 12.55 -1.59
C ILE A 151 -13.58 12.33 -2.74
N LEU A 152 -14.02 11.78 -3.88
CA LEU A 152 -13.14 11.55 -5.03
C LEU A 152 -12.51 12.83 -5.57
N ARG A 153 -13.27 13.91 -5.70
CA ARG A 153 -12.74 15.21 -6.13
C ARG A 153 -11.69 15.73 -5.16
N ALA A 154 -11.89 15.56 -3.86
CA ALA A 154 -10.94 15.99 -2.84
C ALA A 154 -9.65 15.14 -2.83
N MET A 155 -9.70 13.91 -3.35
CA MET A 155 -8.53 13.03 -3.52
C MET A 155 -7.84 13.19 -4.88
N ALA A 156 -8.51 13.77 -5.87
CA ALA A 156 -8.02 13.84 -7.24
C ALA A 156 -6.64 14.51 -7.33
N GLY A 157 -5.70 13.85 -8.01
CA GLY A 157 -4.33 14.34 -8.20
C GLY A 157 -3.42 14.27 -6.98
N LYS A 158 -3.93 13.87 -5.80
CA LYS A 158 -3.08 13.67 -4.61
C LYS A 158 -2.41 12.30 -4.64
N PRO A 159 -1.10 12.21 -4.37
CA PRO A 159 -0.38 10.92 -4.40
C PRO A 159 -0.81 9.98 -3.28
N ALA A 160 -1.11 10.53 -2.09
CA ALA A 160 -1.58 9.79 -0.93
C ALA A 160 -2.42 10.70 -0.03
N VAL A 161 -3.41 10.11 0.66
CA VAL A 161 -4.35 10.81 1.53
C VAL A 161 -4.63 9.98 2.79
N ASP A 162 -4.50 10.58 3.96
CA ASP A 162 -4.95 10.01 5.24
C ASP A 162 -6.48 10.16 5.36
N LYS A 163 -7.16 9.08 5.76
CA LYS A 163 -8.63 9.04 5.83
C LYS A 163 -9.19 10.06 6.84
N GLU A 164 -8.57 10.21 8.00
CA GLU A 164 -9.07 11.09 9.05
C GLU A 164 -8.81 12.56 8.71
N GLU A 165 -7.66 12.88 8.13
CA GLU A 165 -7.38 14.22 7.61
C GLU A 165 -8.37 14.62 6.51
N LEU A 166 -8.65 13.71 5.58
CA LEU A 166 -9.64 13.93 4.53
C LEU A 166 -11.03 14.17 5.12
N ARG A 167 -11.44 13.37 6.12
CA ARG A 167 -12.73 13.49 6.79
C ARG A 167 -12.89 14.87 7.45
N VAL A 168 -11.86 15.36 8.14
CA VAL A 168 -11.89 16.68 8.81
C VAL A 168 -11.91 17.82 7.80
N SER A 169 -11.32 17.65 6.62
CA SER A 169 -11.28 18.67 5.58
C SER A 169 -12.60 18.85 4.80
N LEU A 170 -13.54 17.91 4.94
CA LEU A 170 -14.79 17.90 4.16
C LEU A 170 -15.99 18.24 5.06
N PRO A 171 -16.97 19.02 4.55
CA PRO A 171 -18.20 19.34 5.26
C PRO A 171 -19.19 18.16 5.19
N LEU A 172 -18.78 17.00 5.71
CA LEU A 172 -19.58 15.79 5.74
C LEU A 172 -19.66 15.25 7.17
N GLU A 173 -20.86 14.80 7.55
CA GLU A 173 -21.04 14.09 8.81
C GLU A 173 -20.25 12.78 8.80
N LYS A 174 -19.68 12.38 9.95
CA LYS A 174 -18.78 11.22 10.05
C LYS A 174 -19.39 9.95 9.45
N LYS A 175 -20.66 9.67 9.77
CA LYS A 175 -21.38 8.48 9.28
C LYS A 175 -21.59 8.52 7.76
N GLU A 176 -21.82 9.69 7.20
CA GLU A 176 -21.99 9.86 5.75
C GLU A 176 -20.67 9.69 5.01
N PHE A 177 -19.60 10.29 5.55
CA PHE A 177 -18.25 10.12 5.05
C PHE A 177 -17.85 8.64 5.06
N ASP A 178 -17.96 7.95 6.20
CA ASP A 178 -17.56 6.55 6.32
C ASP A 178 -18.31 5.65 5.33
N ARG A 179 -19.62 5.85 5.18
CA ARG A 179 -20.44 5.12 4.21
C ARG A 179 -20.01 5.40 2.77
N ALA A 180 -19.77 6.66 2.42
CA ALA A 180 -19.36 7.04 1.06
C ALA A 180 -17.93 6.57 0.75
N PHE A 181 -17.02 6.63 1.72
CA PHE A 181 -15.65 6.15 1.59
C PHE A 181 -15.59 4.62 1.40
N ASP A 182 -16.33 3.88 2.22
CA ASP A 182 -16.45 2.43 2.06
C ASP A 182 -17.07 2.06 0.71
N ARG A 183 -18.04 2.85 0.22
CA ARG A 183 -18.62 2.65 -1.10
C ARG A 183 -17.60 2.80 -2.23
N LEU A 184 -16.68 3.76 -2.11
CA LEU A 184 -15.60 3.95 -3.08
C LEU A 184 -14.61 2.77 -3.07
N LEU A 185 -14.31 2.20 -1.90
CA LEU A 185 -13.52 0.96 -1.78
C LEU A 185 -14.27 -0.27 -2.33
N GLU A 186 -15.58 -0.35 -2.09
CA GLU A 186 -16.43 -1.42 -2.59
C GLU A 186 -16.51 -1.43 -4.12
N ASP A 187 -16.54 -0.25 -4.76
CA ASP A 187 -16.69 -0.10 -6.22
C ASP A 187 -15.36 0.17 -6.95
N LEU A 188 -14.23 0.02 -6.24
CA LEU A 188 -12.86 0.07 -6.77
C LEU A 188 -12.48 1.44 -7.36
N PHE A 189 -12.98 2.53 -6.79
CA PHE A 189 -12.63 3.90 -7.17
C PHE A 189 -11.42 4.43 -6.40
N ILE A 190 -11.19 3.91 -5.19
CA ILE A 190 -10.02 4.25 -4.37
C ILE A 190 -9.41 2.96 -3.84
N THR A 191 -8.15 3.05 -3.42
CA THR A 191 -7.42 1.93 -2.82
C THR A 191 -6.35 2.46 -1.86
N ALA A 192 -5.71 1.55 -1.13
CA ALA A 192 -4.55 1.88 -0.33
C ALA A 192 -3.31 2.05 -1.23
N ILE A 193 -2.42 2.98 -0.85
CA ILE A 193 -1.15 3.27 -1.56
C ILE A 193 0.07 3.18 -0.63
N GLY A 194 -0.16 3.08 0.68
CA GLY A 194 0.89 2.89 1.65
C GLY A 194 0.36 2.66 3.05
N GLY A 195 1.28 2.39 3.97
CA GLY A 195 0.99 2.28 5.40
C GLY A 195 1.39 3.52 6.16
N LYS A 196 0.66 3.81 7.23
CA LYS A 196 1.06 4.76 8.27
C LYS A 196 1.17 3.98 9.57
N ARG A 197 2.37 3.88 10.13
CA ARG A 197 2.57 3.13 11.37
C ARG A 197 1.95 3.92 12.53
N LEU A 198 0.92 3.36 13.17
CA LEU A 198 0.24 4.00 14.29
C LEU A 198 0.90 3.64 15.62
N ASN A 199 1.40 2.41 15.74
CA ASN A 199 2.21 1.92 16.85
C ASN A 199 3.06 0.72 16.36
N PRO A 200 3.95 0.13 17.19
CA PRO A 200 4.80 -0.97 16.77
C PRO A 200 4.09 -2.15 16.11
N ASN A 201 2.81 -2.39 16.45
CA ASN A 201 2.01 -3.55 16.03
C ASN A 201 0.83 -3.20 15.11
N TRP A 202 0.65 -1.93 14.74
CA TRP A 202 -0.56 -1.48 14.03
C TRP A 202 -0.26 -0.45 12.95
N TYR A 203 -0.84 -0.67 11.78
CA TYR A 203 -0.76 0.23 10.62
C TYR A 203 -2.15 0.77 10.27
N GLY A 204 -2.21 2.05 9.95
CA GLY A 204 -3.30 2.65 9.18
C GLY A 204 -2.98 2.63 7.68
N TYR A 205 -4.00 2.79 6.84
CA TYR A 205 -3.81 2.94 5.41
C TYR A 205 -3.75 4.41 5.00
N LEU A 206 -2.89 4.68 4.03
CA LEU A 206 -2.97 5.84 3.17
C LEU A 206 -3.67 5.45 1.88
N TYR A 207 -4.49 6.35 1.35
CA TYR A 207 -5.35 6.06 0.20
C TYR A 207 -5.04 6.96 -0.99
N CYS A 208 -5.29 6.44 -2.18
CA CYS A 208 -5.27 7.21 -3.43
C CYS A 208 -6.46 6.81 -4.31
N THR A 209 -6.70 7.56 -5.39
CA THR A 209 -7.69 7.14 -6.40
C THR A 209 -7.12 6.02 -7.26
N CYS A 210 -7.99 5.23 -7.89
CA CYS A 210 -7.54 4.13 -8.75
C CYS A 210 -6.73 4.63 -9.96
N GLU A 211 -7.00 5.83 -10.46
CA GLU A 211 -6.21 6.45 -11.54
C GLU A 211 -4.77 6.70 -11.09
N VAL A 212 -4.57 7.21 -9.88
CA VAL A 212 -3.23 7.42 -9.29
C VAL A 212 -2.53 6.09 -9.03
N TRP A 213 -3.25 5.10 -8.50
CA TRP A 213 -2.70 3.76 -8.28
C TRP A 213 -2.20 3.14 -9.59
N MET A 214 -3.00 3.21 -10.66
CA MET A 214 -2.68 2.63 -11.97
C MET A 214 -1.47 3.26 -12.68
N GLN A 215 -1.02 4.45 -12.28
CA GLN A 215 0.19 5.05 -12.86
C GLN A 215 1.42 4.17 -12.61
N GLY A 216 2.01 3.63 -13.67
CA GLY A 216 3.18 2.73 -13.57
C GLY A 216 2.82 1.27 -13.27
N VAL A 217 1.53 0.91 -13.19
CA VAL A 217 1.10 -0.49 -13.14
C VAL A 217 1.07 -1.04 -14.57
N PRO A 218 1.74 -2.17 -14.86
CA PRO A 218 1.71 -2.78 -16.19
C PRO A 218 0.28 -3.06 -16.64
N GLY A 219 -0.04 -2.70 -17.89
CA GLY A 219 -1.35 -2.95 -18.46
C GLY A 219 -1.63 -4.44 -18.63
N LEU A 220 -2.90 -4.82 -18.55
CA LEU A 220 -3.32 -6.19 -18.81
C LEU A 220 -3.21 -6.50 -20.31
N HIS A 221 -2.21 -7.30 -20.68
CA HIS A 221 -1.96 -7.73 -22.08
C HIS A 221 -2.83 -8.91 -22.54
N LEU A 222 -3.67 -9.47 -21.66
CA LEU A 222 -4.51 -10.62 -21.99
C LEU A 222 -5.79 -10.21 -22.73
N MET A 223 -6.02 -10.89 -23.87
CA MET A 223 -7.27 -10.96 -24.62
C MET A 223 -8.01 -12.22 -24.16
N GLY A 224 -9.18 -12.07 -23.54
CA GLY A 224 -9.97 -13.20 -23.05
C GLY A 224 -11.14 -12.76 -22.18
N ASP A 225 -12.05 -13.70 -21.89
CA ASP A 225 -13.16 -13.46 -20.97
C ASP A 225 -12.62 -13.22 -19.55
N SER A 226 -12.77 -11.98 -19.10
CA SER A 226 -12.29 -11.57 -17.78
C SER A 226 -13.01 -12.30 -16.64
N ARG A 227 -14.27 -12.72 -16.86
CA ARG A 227 -15.03 -13.48 -15.86
C ARG A 227 -14.49 -14.91 -15.74
N ALA A 228 -14.21 -15.58 -16.84
CA ALA A 228 -13.56 -16.89 -16.84
C ALA A 228 -12.18 -16.85 -16.16
N VAL A 229 -11.36 -15.83 -16.43
CA VAL A 229 -10.04 -15.67 -15.80
C VAL A 229 -10.18 -15.48 -14.28
N LEU A 230 -11.08 -14.60 -13.83
CA LEU A 230 -11.33 -14.40 -12.40
C LEU A 230 -11.82 -15.68 -11.72
N ARG A 231 -12.66 -16.48 -12.40
CA ARG A 231 -13.14 -17.76 -11.87
C ARG A 231 -11.99 -18.74 -11.65
N ALA A 232 -11.08 -18.84 -12.62
CA ALA A 232 -9.90 -19.68 -12.51
C ALA A 232 -8.99 -19.23 -11.37
N LEU A 233 -8.77 -17.92 -11.21
CA LEU A 233 -7.92 -17.34 -10.17
C LEU A 233 -8.49 -17.56 -8.76
N PHE A 234 -9.75 -17.18 -8.52
CA PHE A 234 -10.36 -17.25 -7.19
C PHE A 234 -10.64 -18.68 -6.73
N GLY A 235 -10.60 -19.64 -7.67
CA GLY A 235 -10.76 -21.05 -7.40
C GLY A 235 -12.19 -21.45 -6.97
N PRO A 236 -12.39 -22.74 -6.67
CA PRO A 236 -13.71 -23.28 -6.31
C PRO A 236 -14.18 -22.91 -4.91
N GLY A 237 -13.29 -22.36 -4.06
CA GLY A 237 -13.62 -21.97 -2.69
C GLY A 237 -14.63 -20.80 -2.62
N MET A 238 -14.67 -19.95 -3.64
CA MET A 238 -15.64 -18.85 -3.72
C MET A 238 -17.01 -19.37 -4.21
N PRO A 239 -18.09 -19.25 -3.41
CA PRO A 239 -19.42 -19.66 -3.84
C PRO A 239 -19.91 -18.88 -5.07
N GLU A 240 -20.67 -19.54 -5.96
CA GLU A 240 -21.18 -18.95 -7.20
C GLU A 240 -21.92 -17.62 -6.97
N LYS A 241 -22.76 -17.59 -5.95
CA LYS A 241 -23.52 -16.40 -5.55
C LYS A 241 -22.60 -15.24 -5.17
N ALA A 242 -21.51 -15.53 -4.46
CA ALA A 242 -20.54 -14.53 -4.03
C ALA A 242 -19.69 -14.04 -5.23
N PHE A 243 -19.26 -14.96 -6.09
CA PHE A 243 -18.54 -14.63 -7.32
C PHE A 243 -19.37 -13.74 -8.26
N SER A 244 -20.63 -14.11 -8.48
CA SER A 244 -21.56 -13.33 -9.30
C SER A 244 -21.85 -11.96 -8.70
N ALA A 245 -21.96 -11.84 -7.37
CA ALA A 245 -22.11 -10.55 -6.71
C ALA A 245 -20.85 -9.68 -6.82
N LEU A 246 -19.66 -10.29 -6.77
CA LEU A 246 -18.38 -9.61 -6.91
C LEU A 246 -18.19 -9.08 -8.33
N CYS A 247 -18.39 -9.90 -9.35
CA CYS A 247 -18.19 -9.52 -10.76
C CYS A 247 -19.33 -8.68 -11.34
N GLY A 248 -20.53 -8.71 -10.74
CA GLY A 248 -21.75 -8.19 -11.33
C GLY A 248 -22.49 -9.26 -12.14
N LYS A 249 -23.80 -9.05 -12.37
CA LYS A 249 -24.57 -9.94 -13.27
C LYS A 249 -24.05 -9.82 -14.69
N GLU A 250 -24.00 -10.93 -15.42
CA GLU A 250 -23.84 -10.88 -16.87
C GLU A 250 -24.99 -10.03 -17.43
N GLY A 251 -24.66 -9.10 -18.32
CA GLY A 251 -25.69 -8.34 -19.03
C GLY A 251 -26.58 -9.32 -19.77
N ILE A 252 -27.89 -9.23 -19.52
CA ILE A 252 -28.91 -9.69 -20.45
C ILE A 252 -28.99 -8.65 -21.56
#